data_AF-A0A7J3F089-F1
#
_entry.id   AF-A0A7J3F089-F1
#
_cell.length_a   1.000
_cell.length_b   1.000
_cell.length_c   1.000
_cell.angle_alpha   90.00
_cell.angle_beta   90.00
_cell.angle_gamma   90.00
#
_symmetry.space_group_name_H-M   'P 1'
#
loop_
_entity.id
_entity.type
_entity.pdbx_description
1 polymer ?
#
loop_
_entity_poly.entity_id
_entity_poly.type
_entity_poly.pdbx_seq_one_letter_code
_entity_poly.pdbx_strand_id
1 'polypeptide(L)'
;MRKIIVFCLLPLLLSLPSGTNSIDINCIDDGRILKAAAFLLSNYNSELCLICESEDQGRHFLNDRFPNLNGSLTFQNVFWLYSDNYFAYLALKPYAPYFADRIKNKVESFGVSSNLYEVVSGKNL
;
A
#
# COMPACT_ATOMS: atom_id res chain seq x y z
N MET A 1 -56.58 -38.81 30.08
CA MET A 1 -55.19 -38.86 29.56
C MET A 1 -55.10 -37.96 28.33
N ARG A 2 -54.53 -36.77 28.45
CA ARG A 2 -54.33 -35.81 27.34
C ARG A 2 -52.85 -35.78 27.00
N LYS A 3 -52.53 -36.08 25.73
CA LYS A 3 -51.16 -36.12 25.18
C LYS A 3 -50.70 -34.68 24.93
N ILE A 4 -49.58 -34.29 25.54
CA ILE A 4 -48.90 -33.02 25.27
C ILE A 4 -48.01 -33.24 24.04
N ILE A 5 -48.28 -32.48 22.98
CA ILE A 5 -47.51 -32.49 21.74
C ILE A 5 -46.29 -31.59 21.94
N VAL A 6 -45.10 -32.16 21.75
CA VAL A 6 -43.81 -31.47 21.82
C VAL A 6 -43.66 -30.61 20.57
N PHE A 7 -43.60 -29.29 20.76
CA PHE A 7 -43.20 -28.35 19.71
C PHE A 7 -41.69 -28.46 19.51
N CYS A 8 -41.29 -29.20 18.47
CA CYS A 8 -39.92 -29.13 17.94
C CYS A 8 -39.68 -27.73 17.39
N LEU A 9 -38.86 -26.96 18.09
CA LEU A 9 -38.25 -25.72 17.60
C LEU A 9 -37.31 -26.07 16.43
N LEU A 10 -37.86 -26.02 15.22
CA LEU A 10 -37.12 -26.05 13.97
C LEU A 10 -36.36 -24.71 13.87
N PRO A 11 -35.01 -24.65 13.90
CA PRO A 11 -34.33 -23.40 13.66
C PRO A 11 -34.52 -23.06 12.18
N LEU A 12 -35.20 -21.96 11.98
CA LEU A 12 -35.37 -21.26 10.71
C LEU A 12 -33.96 -20.91 10.19
N LEU A 13 -33.39 -21.80 9.37
CA LEU A 13 -32.22 -21.52 8.54
C LEU A 13 -32.63 -20.49 7.48
N LEU A 14 -32.77 -19.24 7.91
CA LEU A 14 -32.81 -18.09 7.04
C LEU A 14 -31.41 -17.90 6.50
N SER A 15 -31.23 -18.46 5.30
CA SER A 15 -30.33 -18.02 4.24
C SER A 15 -29.81 -16.59 4.44
N LEU A 16 -28.61 -16.49 5.01
CA LEU A 16 -27.76 -15.32 4.79
C LEU A 16 -27.48 -15.27 3.28
N PRO A 17 -27.79 -14.17 2.57
CA PRO A 17 -27.27 -14.00 1.24
C PRO A 17 -25.76 -13.90 1.40
N SER A 18 -25.05 -14.96 1.01
CA SER A 18 -23.65 -14.88 0.64
C SER A 18 -23.58 -13.93 -0.55
N GLY A 19 -23.51 -12.63 -0.26
CA GLY A 19 -23.07 -11.63 -1.19
C GLY A 19 -21.61 -11.90 -1.47
N THR A 20 -21.32 -12.94 -2.25
CA THR A 20 -20.11 -12.98 -3.05
C THR A 20 -20.28 -11.85 -4.05
N ASN A 21 -19.87 -10.65 -3.65
CA ASN A 21 -19.46 -9.64 -4.60
C ASN A 21 -18.28 -10.26 -5.34
N SER A 22 -18.56 -11.08 -6.36
CA SER A 22 -17.58 -11.38 -7.38
C SER A 22 -17.25 -10.03 -7.98
N ILE A 23 -16.18 -9.40 -7.48
CA ILE A 23 -15.54 -8.30 -8.18
C ILE A 23 -15.24 -8.87 -9.55
N ASP A 24 -15.96 -8.41 -10.56
CA ASP A 24 -15.70 -8.79 -11.93
C ASP A 24 -14.33 -8.21 -12.28
N ILE A 25 -13.28 -9.03 -12.14
CA ILE A 25 -11.90 -8.62 -12.39
C ILE A 25 -11.72 -8.19 -13.86
N ASN A 26 -12.64 -8.60 -14.75
CA ASN A 26 -12.66 -8.15 -16.14
C ASN A 26 -13.13 -6.69 -16.32
N CYS A 27 -13.63 -6.03 -15.25
CA CYS A 27 -14.05 -4.63 -15.30
C CYS A 27 -13.01 -3.66 -14.72
N ILE A 28 -11.87 -4.17 -14.20
CA ILE A 28 -10.73 -3.30 -13.94
C ILE A 28 -10.15 -2.93 -15.30
N ASP A 29 -10.61 -1.80 -15.83
CA ASP A 29 -10.07 -1.18 -17.04
C ASP A 29 -8.54 -1.16 -16.95
N ASP A 30 -7.89 -1.97 -17.79
CA ASP A 30 -6.42 -2.05 -17.91
C ASP A 30 -5.82 -0.64 -18.07
N GLY A 31 -6.56 0.29 -18.67
CA GLY A 31 -6.16 1.69 -18.78
C GLY A 31 -6.00 2.41 -17.44
N ARG A 32 -6.79 2.07 -16.41
CA ARG A 32 -6.64 2.64 -15.05
C ARG A 32 -5.43 2.08 -14.34
N ILE A 33 -5.17 0.77 -14.47
CA ILE A 33 -3.98 0.17 -13.85
C ILE A 33 -2.71 0.70 -14.51
N LEU A 34 -2.68 0.80 -15.83
CA LEU A 34 -1.55 1.37 -16.55
C LEU A 34 -1.31 2.83 -16.17
N LYS A 35 -2.36 3.63 -15.96
CA LYS A 35 -2.23 5.00 -15.45
C LYS A 35 -1.66 5.03 -14.02
N ALA A 36 -2.10 4.12 -13.15
CA ALA A 36 -1.55 4.01 -11.81
C ALA A 36 -0.07 3.62 -11.83
N ALA A 37 0.32 2.66 -12.68
CA ALA A 37 1.73 2.29 -12.88
C ALA A 37 2.54 3.48 -13.42
N ALA A 38 2.01 4.22 -14.39
CA ALA A 38 2.66 5.42 -14.92
C ALA A 38 2.85 6.51 -13.85
N PHE A 39 1.86 6.69 -12.97
CA PHE A 39 1.93 7.62 -11.84
C PHE A 39 3.01 7.23 -10.82
N LEU A 40 3.13 5.95 -10.49
CA LEU A 40 4.23 5.47 -9.64
C LEU A 40 5.60 5.72 -10.29
N LEU A 41 5.71 5.51 -11.59
CA LEU A 41 6.96 5.75 -12.33
C LEU A 41 7.30 7.24 -12.49
N SER A 42 6.32 8.14 -12.56
CA SER A 42 6.60 9.59 -12.60
C SER A 42 7.19 10.10 -11.29
N ASN A 43 6.97 9.37 -10.19
CA ASN A 43 7.48 9.68 -8.85
C ASN A 43 8.76 8.87 -8.50
N TYR A 44 9.29 8.10 -9.44
CA TYR A 44 10.51 7.32 -9.24
C TYR A 44 11.77 8.19 -9.27
N ASN A 45 12.54 8.15 -8.19
CA ASN A 45 13.86 8.76 -8.09
C ASN A 45 14.94 7.77 -8.56
N SER A 46 15.58 8.04 -9.69
CA SER A 46 16.55 7.13 -10.33
C SER A 46 17.88 6.99 -9.58
N GLU A 47 18.25 7.99 -8.79
CA GLU A 47 19.45 7.99 -7.95
C GLU A 47 19.25 7.12 -6.71
N LEU A 48 18.11 7.28 -6.04
CA LEU A 48 17.79 6.52 -4.83
C LEU A 48 17.19 5.15 -5.12
N CYS A 49 16.65 4.94 -6.32
CA CYS A 49 15.87 3.76 -6.71
C CYS A 49 14.58 3.58 -5.90
N LEU A 50 13.95 4.68 -5.49
CA LEU A 50 12.74 4.69 -4.66
C LEU A 50 11.71 5.67 -5.22
N ILE A 51 10.46 5.45 -4.87
CA ILE A 51 9.32 6.34 -5.14
C ILE A 51 9.10 7.21 -3.91
N CYS A 52 8.98 8.53 -4.11
CA CYS A 52 8.68 9.46 -3.03
C CYS A 52 7.24 9.30 -2.54
N GLU A 53 6.97 9.68 -1.28
CA GLU A 53 5.66 9.50 -0.65
C GLU A 53 4.52 10.18 -1.43
N SER A 54 4.73 11.44 -1.84
CA SER A 54 3.65 12.24 -2.41
C SER A 54 4.17 13.43 -3.23
N GLU A 55 3.33 13.92 -4.14
CA GLU A 55 3.51 15.16 -4.90
C GLU A 55 3.18 16.42 -4.07
N ASP A 56 2.68 16.25 -2.83
CA ASP A 56 2.26 17.33 -1.95
C ASP A 56 3.40 18.31 -1.65
N GLN A 57 3.15 19.60 -1.92
CA GLN A 57 4.09 20.70 -1.69
C GLN A 57 3.98 21.31 -0.28
N GLY A 58 3.08 20.76 0.54
CA GLY A 58 2.85 21.18 1.91
C GLY A 58 4.01 20.89 2.85
N ARG A 59 3.90 21.42 4.07
CA ARG A 59 4.85 21.14 5.15
C ARG A 59 4.71 19.69 5.59
N HIS A 60 5.78 18.92 5.48
CA HIS A 60 5.79 17.52 5.92
C HIS A 60 5.55 17.41 7.43
N PHE A 61 4.69 16.49 7.87
CA PHE A 61 4.32 16.34 9.29
C PHE A 61 5.51 15.93 10.18
N LEU A 62 6.50 15.24 9.61
CA LEU A 62 7.74 14.91 10.33
C LEU A 62 8.57 16.13 10.75
N ASN A 63 8.35 17.31 10.15
CA ASN A 63 9.01 18.55 10.58
C ASN A 63 8.70 18.91 12.04
N ASP A 64 7.52 18.53 12.56
CA ASP A 64 7.16 18.77 13.96
C ASP A 64 7.78 17.71 14.89
N ARG A 65 8.07 16.51 14.36
CA ARG A 65 8.66 15.40 15.11
C ARG A 65 10.19 15.49 15.19
N PHE A 66 10.82 16.12 14.20
CA PHE A 66 12.27 16.31 14.12
C PHE A 66 12.63 17.79 13.94
N PRO A 67 12.62 18.59 15.03
CA PRO A 67 12.80 20.03 14.96
C PRO A 67 14.16 20.45 14.38
N ASN A 68 15.19 19.62 14.54
CA ASN A 68 16.52 19.81 13.98
C ASN A 68 16.57 19.70 12.45
N LEU A 69 15.51 19.16 11.83
CA LEU A 69 15.35 19.00 10.39
C LEU A 69 14.20 19.86 9.84
N ASN A 70 13.65 20.78 10.65
CA ASN A 70 12.48 21.56 10.29
C ASN A 70 12.72 22.41 9.03
N GLY A 71 11.83 22.26 8.06
CA GLY A 71 11.90 22.93 6.76
C GLY A 71 12.72 22.16 5.72
N SER A 72 13.47 21.13 6.13
CA SER A 72 14.26 20.28 5.23
C SER A 72 13.52 19.02 4.79
N LEU A 73 12.48 18.59 5.54
CA LEU A 73 11.66 17.43 5.18
C LEU A 73 10.48 17.84 4.29
N THR A 74 10.39 17.26 3.11
CA THR A 74 9.29 17.42 2.15
C THR A 74 8.79 16.05 1.70
N PHE A 75 7.57 15.99 1.15
CA PHE A 75 7.02 14.71 0.67
C PHE A 75 7.79 14.13 -0.53
N GLN A 76 8.57 14.95 -1.23
CA GLN A 76 9.40 14.53 -2.36
C GLN A 76 10.79 14.01 -1.95
N ASN A 77 11.23 14.28 -0.71
CA ASN A 77 12.56 13.86 -0.25
C ASN A 77 12.51 12.88 0.94
N VAL A 78 11.31 12.51 1.39
CA VAL A 78 11.04 11.44 2.35
C VAL A 78 10.55 10.21 1.60
N PHE A 79 11.12 9.05 1.94
CA PHE A 79 10.84 7.77 1.29
C PHE A 79 10.51 6.71 2.34
N TRP A 80 9.32 6.12 2.22
CA TRP A 80 8.88 5.01 3.07
C TRP A 80 9.31 3.68 2.46
N LEU A 81 10.22 3.00 3.14
CA LEU A 81 10.82 1.76 2.62
C LEU A 81 9.87 0.57 2.70
N TYR A 82 9.23 0.36 3.86
CA TYR A 82 8.43 -0.84 4.15
C TYR A 82 6.91 -0.64 4.04
N SER A 83 6.45 0.54 3.61
CA SER A 83 5.09 0.77 3.12
C SER A 83 5.15 0.99 1.60
N ASP A 84 5.31 2.23 1.18
CA ASP A 84 5.02 2.68 -0.18
C ASP A 84 5.92 1.99 -1.18
N ASN A 85 7.22 1.94 -0.92
CA ASN A 85 8.17 1.31 -1.83
C ASN A 85 8.05 -0.22 -1.83
N TYR A 86 7.71 -0.83 -0.69
CA TYR A 86 7.46 -2.28 -0.62
C TYR A 86 6.24 -2.66 -1.47
N PHE A 87 5.14 -1.93 -1.31
CA PHE A 87 3.94 -2.16 -2.12
C PHE A 87 4.14 -1.76 -3.58
N ALA A 88 4.88 -0.69 -3.86
CA ALA A 88 5.11 -0.23 -5.21
C ALA A 88 5.89 -1.24 -6.06
N TYR A 89 6.93 -1.89 -5.52
CA TYR A 89 7.64 -2.90 -6.32
C TYR A 89 6.74 -4.10 -6.63
N LEU A 90 5.87 -4.51 -5.69
CA LEU A 90 4.89 -5.58 -5.92
C LEU A 90 3.88 -5.19 -6.99
N ALA A 91 3.34 -3.97 -6.89
CA ALA A 91 2.35 -3.44 -7.83
C ALA A 91 2.94 -3.23 -9.24
N LEU A 92 4.19 -2.78 -9.34
CA LEU A 92 4.87 -2.53 -10.61
C LEU A 92 5.36 -3.80 -11.30
N LYS A 93 5.50 -4.93 -10.59
CA LYS A 93 6.12 -6.14 -11.15
C LYS A 93 5.51 -6.60 -12.48
N PRO A 94 4.18 -6.59 -12.69
CA PRO A 94 3.57 -7.00 -13.96
C PRO A 94 3.72 -5.98 -15.10
N TYR A 95 3.94 -4.70 -14.79
CA TYR A 95 3.85 -3.60 -15.76
C TYR A 95 5.20 -2.94 -16.07
N ALA A 96 6.13 -2.96 -15.11
CA ALA A 96 7.41 -2.27 -15.14
C ALA A 96 8.49 -3.07 -14.36
N PRO A 97 8.79 -4.32 -14.77
CA PRO A 97 9.62 -5.24 -13.98
C PRO A 97 11.02 -4.71 -13.69
N TYR A 98 11.62 -3.96 -14.62
CA TYR A 98 12.93 -3.32 -14.42
C TYR A 98 12.94 -2.39 -13.19
N PHE A 99 11.93 -1.52 -13.07
CA PHE A 99 11.84 -0.58 -11.95
C PHE A 99 11.48 -1.29 -10.65
N ALA A 100 10.56 -2.25 -10.72
CA ALA A 100 10.20 -3.11 -9.59
C ALA A 100 11.44 -3.79 -8.98
N ASP A 101 12.29 -4.40 -9.81
CA ASP A 101 13.49 -5.08 -9.32
C ASP A 101 14.51 -4.11 -8.69
N ARG A 102 14.65 -2.89 -9.22
CA ARG A 102 15.51 -1.86 -8.60
C ARG A 102 14.98 -1.40 -7.24
N ILE A 103 13.67 -1.16 -7.13
CA ILE A 103 13.04 -0.77 -5.86
C ILE A 103 13.17 -1.90 -4.84
N LYS A 104 12.87 -3.14 -5.24
CA LYS A 104 13.03 -4.33 -4.38
C LYS A 104 14.46 -4.43 -3.85
N ASN A 105 15.45 -4.45 -4.74
CA ASN A 105 16.85 -4.57 -4.34
C ASN A 105 17.28 -3.43 -3.42
N LYS A 106 16.76 -2.22 -3.64
CA LYS A 106 17.04 -1.08 -2.78
C LYS A 106 16.42 -1.25 -1.39
N VAL A 107 15.14 -1.59 -1.29
CA VAL A 107 14.45 -1.85 -0.02
C VAL A 107 15.15 -2.96 0.78
N GLU A 108 15.51 -4.06 0.11
CA GLU A 108 16.22 -5.19 0.73
C GLU A 108 17.64 -4.80 1.18
N SER A 109 18.33 -3.90 0.46
CA SER A 109 19.69 -3.45 0.80
C SER A 109 19.80 -2.71 2.13
N PHE A 110 18.71 -2.13 2.63
CA PHE A 110 18.72 -1.44 3.93
C PHE A 110 18.79 -2.42 5.10
N GLY A 111 18.51 -3.71 4.90
CA GLY A 111 18.76 -4.77 5.89
C GLY A 111 18.04 -4.59 7.23
N VAL A 112 17.05 -3.71 7.32
CA VAL A 112 16.36 -3.42 8.58
C VAL A 112 15.30 -4.50 8.80
N SER A 113 15.57 -5.44 9.71
CA SER A 113 14.52 -6.28 10.30
C SER A 113 13.70 -5.40 11.26
N SER A 114 12.79 -4.60 10.70
CA SER A 114 11.87 -3.78 11.46
C SER A 114 10.57 -4.54 11.68
N ASN A 115 10.14 -4.68 12.94
CA ASN A 115 8.76 -5.07 13.26
C ASN A 115 7.77 -3.92 13.02
N LEU A 116 8.25 -2.76 12.57
CA LEU A 116 7.48 -1.59 12.20
C LEU A 116 7.38 -1.51 10.67
N TYR A 117 6.16 -1.27 10.17
CA TYR A 117 5.87 -1.08 8.75
C TYR A 117 6.49 0.19 8.16
N GLU A 118 7.08 1.06 8.99
CA GLU A 118 7.54 2.38 8.60
C GLU A 118 9.02 2.55 8.96
N VAL A 119 9.89 2.53 7.95
CA VAL A 119 11.26 3.04 8.05
C VAL A 119 11.38 4.22 7.10
N VAL A 120 11.76 5.36 7.68
CA VAL A 120 11.97 6.63 7.00
C VAL A 120 13.41 6.71 6.51
N SER A 121 13.59 7.00 5.23
CA SER A 121 14.89 7.37 4.65
C SER A 121 14.74 8.66 3.84
N GLY A 122 15.80 9.44 3.69
CA GLY A 122 15.74 10.69 2.92
C GLY A 122 17.07 11.09 2.32
N LYS A 123 17.00 11.88 1.24
CA LYS A 123 18.17 12.41 0.55
C LYS A 123 18.64 13.68 1.24
N ASN A 124 19.90 13.70 1.69
CA ASN A 124 20.52 14.76 2.48
C ASN A 124 20.00 14.89 3.93
N LEU A 125 19.49 13.79 4.51
CA LEU A 125 19.30 13.65 5.95
C LEU A 125 20.58 13.24 6.67
#